data_AF-A0A0D0CNY2-F1
#
_entry.id   AF-A0A0D0CNY2-F1
#
_cell.length_a   1.000
_cell.length_b   1.000
_cell.length_c   1.000
_cell.angle_alpha   90.00
_cell.angle_beta   90.00
_cell.angle_gamma   90.00
#
_symmetry.space_group_name_H-M   'P 1'
#
loop_
_entity.id
_entity.type
_entity.pdbx_description
1 polymer ?
#
loop_
_entity_poly.entity_id
_entity_poly.type
_entity_poly.pdbx_seq_one_letter_code
_entity_poly.pdbx_strand_id
1 'polypeptide(L)'
;GTIGFLEDENGQIVDKEEQQHICNHQCSLCYTLLTYDLAPTSWGKCPDIAHKFLVRLMRIKFPVLRYCMDDWKADMLMGLYYLQW
;
A
#
# COMPACT_ATOMS: atom_id res chain seq x y z
N GLY A 1 12.76 -6.08 8.02
CA GLY A 1 12.27 -5.82 9.38
C GLY A 1 10.75 -5.88 9.37
N THR A 2 10.11 -5.93 10.53
CA THR A 2 8.66 -5.72 10.65
C THR A 2 8.32 -4.24 10.47
N ILE A 3 7.20 -3.96 9.81
CA ILE A 3 6.66 -2.63 9.54
C ILE A 3 5.75 -2.27 10.71
N GLY A 4 6.25 -1.43 11.63
CA GLY A 4 5.59 -1.17 12.91
C GLY A 4 4.21 -0.50 12.82
N PHE A 5 3.88 0.19 11.72
CA PHE A 5 2.57 0.82 11.54
C PHE A 5 1.52 -0.11 10.90
N LEU A 6 1.91 -1.31 10.45
CA LEU A 6 0.96 -2.32 9.97
C LEU A 6 0.42 -3.07 11.19
N GLU A 7 -0.54 -2.43 11.85
CA GLU A 7 -1.20 -2.94 13.05
C GLU A 7 -2.72 -3.04 12.85
N ASP A 8 -3.35 -4.01 13.51
CA ASP A 8 -4.79 -4.23 13.50
C ASP A 8 -5.58 -3.15 14.29
N GLU A 9 -6.89 -3.33 14.42
CA GLU A 9 -7.75 -2.42 15.18
C GLU A 9 -7.42 -2.34 16.69
N ASN A 10 -6.67 -3.30 17.22
CA ASN A 10 -6.26 -3.38 18.62
C ASN A 10 -4.84 -2.83 18.84
N GLY A 11 -4.17 -2.33 17.79
CA GLY A 11 -2.78 -1.90 17.85
C GLY A 11 -1.78 -3.07 17.90
N GLN A 12 -2.21 -4.28 17.54
CA GLN A 12 -1.31 -5.43 17.42
C GLN A 12 -0.66 -5.40 16.04
N ILE A 13 0.69 -5.41 16.03
CA ILE A 13 1.46 -5.49 14.79
C ILE A 13 1.10 -6.79 14.08
N VAL A 14 0.69 -6.67 12.82
CA VAL A 14 0.42 -7.80 11.92
C VAL A 14 1.68 -8.65 11.78
N ASP A 15 1.54 -9.96 11.71
CA ASP A 15 2.71 -10.84 11.62
C ASP A 15 3.54 -10.61 10.35
N LYS A 16 4.77 -11.11 10.35
CA LYS A 16 5.71 -10.89 9.25
C LYS A 16 5.24 -11.49 7.92
N GLU A 17 4.52 -12.60 7.95
CA GLU A 17 4.04 -13.28 6.74
C GLU A 17 2.95 -12.44 6.07
N GLU A 18 2.00 -11.95 6.86
CA GLU A 18 0.93 -11.10 6.35
C GLU A 18 1.46 -9.73 5.91
N GLN A 19 2.42 -9.14 6.61
CA GLN A 19 3.13 -7.93 6.13
C GLN A 19 3.81 -8.17 4.79
N GLN A 20 4.47 -9.32 4.60
CA GLN A 20 5.09 -9.66 3.33
C GLN A 20 4.03 -9.83 2.22
N HIS A 21 2.88 -10.41 2.54
CA HIS A 21 1.77 -10.55 1.58
C HIS A 21 1.21 -9.18 1.16
N ILE A 22 1.11 -8.22 2.09
CA ILE A 22 0.73 -6.83 1.81
C ILE A 22 1.72 -6.19 0.83
N CYS A 23 3.02 -6.26 1.12
CA CYS A 23 4.05 -5.70 0.24
C CYS A 23 4.07 -6.37 -1.15
N ASN A 24 3.95 -7.69 -1.22
CA ASN A 24 3.92 -8.41 -2.50
C ASN A 24 2.73 -7.98 -3.36
N HIS A 25 1.56 -7.80 -2.73
CA HIS A 25 0.37 -7.34 -3.46
C HIS A 25 0.51 -5.88 -3.90
N GLN A 26 1.06 -5.02 -3.04
CA GLN A 26 1.39 -3.64 -3.40
C GLN A 26 2.29 -3.59 -4.64
N CYS A 27 3.40 -4.34 -4.65
CA CYS A 27 4.30 -4.43 -5.80
C CYS A 27 3.57 -4.90 -7.07
N SER A 28 2.71 -5.91 -6.97
CA SER A 28 1.90 -6.40 -8.09
C SER A 28 1.00 -5.31 -8.69
N LEU A 29 0.42 -4.44 -7.86
CA LEU A 29 -0.37 -3.30 -8.33
C LEU A 29 0.51 -2.22 -8.97
N CYS A 30 1.70 -1.96 -8.44
CA CYS A 30 2.68 -1.07 -9.09
C CYS A 30 3.06 -1.57 -10.49
N TYR A 31 3.33 -2.88 -10.65
CA TYR A 31 3.60 -3.49 -11.95
C TYR A 31 2.40 -3.38 -12.90
N THR A 32 1.17 -3.48 -12.38
CA THR A 32 -0.04 -3.27 -13.18
C THR A 32 -0.07 -1.84 -13.71
N LEU A 33 0.15 -0.83 -12.86
CA LEU A 33 0.21 0.57 -13.31
C LEU A 33 1.32 0.80 -14.32
N LEU A 34 2.49 0.20 -14.13
CA LEU A 34 3.61 0.31 -15.07
C LEU A 34 3.25 -0.27 -16.43
N THR A 35 2.59 -1.43 -16.46
CA THR A 35 2.17 -2.10 -17.70
C THR A 35 1.20 -1.26 -18.53
N TYR A 36 0.44 -0.37 -17.88
CA TYR A 36 -0.51 0.54 -18.54
C TYR A 36 0.01 1.97 -18.69
N ASP A 37 1.31 2.23 -18.46
CA ASP A 37 1.92 3.57 -18.48
C ASP A 37 1.27 4.59 -17.52
N LEU A 38 0.74 4.08 -16.40
CA LEU A 38 0.09 4.86 -15.33
C LEU A 38 0.93 4.95 -14.06
N ALA A 39 2.11 4.30 -14.02
CA ALA A 39 3.00 4.33 -12.87
C ALA A 39 3.65 5.72 -12.72
N PRO A 40 3.50 6.40 -11.57
CA PRO A 40 4.13 7.70 -11.38
C PRO A 40 5.64 7.60 -11.17
N THR A 41 6.39 8.67 -11.42
CA THR A 41 7.84 8.70 -11.12
C THR A 41 8.14 8.69 -9.62
N SER A 42 7.21 9.19 -8.81
CA SER A 42 7.26 9.16 -7.35
C SER A 42 5.83 9.14 -6.82
N TRP A 43 5.60 8.49 -5.68
CA TRP A 43 4.24 8.39 -5.12
C TRP A 43 3.63 9.76 -4.82
N GLY A 44 4.42 10.74 -4.38
CA GLY A 44 3.94 12.11 -4.16
C GLY A 44 3.49 12.87 -5.41
N LYS A 45 3.75 12.35 -6.62
CA LYS A 45 3.26 12.87 -7.90
C LYS A 45 2.27 11.91 -8.57
N CYS A 46 1.71 10.97 -7.81
CA CYS A 46 0.74 10.01 -8.31
C CYS A 46 -0.53 10.74 -8.78
N PRO A 47 -0.99 10.53 -10.04
CA PRO A 47 -2.28 11.03 -10.46
C PRO A 47 -3.40 10.49 -9.56
N ASP A 48 -4.37 11.33 -9.21
CA ASP A 48 -5.49 10.97 -8.31
C ASP A 48 -6.19 9.65 -8.69
N ILE A 49 -6.32 9.37 -9.99
CA ILE A 49 -6.97 8.14 -10.46
C ILE A 49 -6.15 6.89 -10.14
N ALA A 50 -4.83 6.94 -10.31
CA ALA A 50 -3.93 5.84 -10.03
C ALA A 50 -3.80 5.64 -8.51
N HIS A 51 -3.75 6.74 -7.76
CA HIS A 51 -3.78 6.75 -6.29
C HIS A 51 -5.05 6.06 -5.76
N LYS A 52 -6.23 6.54 -6.16
CA LYS A 52 -7.53 5.98 -5.75
C LYS A 52 -7.66 4.51 -6.14
N PHE A 53 -7.17 4.11 -7.31
CA PHE A 53 -7.18 2.72 -7.75
C PHE A 53 -6.37 1.83 -6.80
N LEU A 54 -5.11 2.21 -6.54
CA LEU A 54 -4.19 1.43 -5.71
C LEU A 54 -4.68 1.32 -4.25
N VAL A 55 -4.99 2.47 -3.65
CA VAL A 55 -5.45 2.56 -2.26
C VAL A 55 -6.74 1.76 -2.07
N ARG A 56 -7.69 1.86 -3.01
CA ARG A 56 -8.94 1.10 -2.93
C ARG A 56 -8.69 -0.41 -2.99
N LEU A 57 -7.86 -0.90 -3.91
CA LEU A 57 -7.58 -2.33 -4.03
C LEU A 57 -6.84 -2.88 -2.81
N MET A 58 -5.85 -2.13 -2.31
CA MET A 58 -5.12 -2.47 -1.09
C MET A 58 -6.08 -2.59 0.11
N ARG A 59 -6.99 -1.64 0.30
CA ARG A 59 -7.99 -1.68 1.38
C ARG A 59 -9.00 -2.78 1.22
N ILE A 60 -9.46 -3.07 -0.01
CA ILE A 60 -10.40 -4.17 -0.24
C ILE A 60 -9.76 -5.50 0.20
N LYS A 61 -8.49 -5.73 -0.16
CA LYS A 61 -7.80 -6.98 0.15
C LYS A 61 -7.32 -7.07 1.60
N PHE A 62 -6.85 -5.97 2.19
CA PHE A 62 -6.25 -5.97 3.53
C PHE A 62 -7.01 -5.01 4.47
N PRO A 63 -7.89 -5.54 5.34
CA PRO A 63 -8.67 -4.74 6.28
C PRO A 63 -7.81 -3.88 7.21
N VAL A 64 -6.60 -4.33 7.56
CA VAL A 64 -5.63 -3.58 8.40
C VAL A 64 -5.36 -2.15 7.89
N LEU A 65 -5.44 -1.94 6.58
CA LEU A 65 -5.21 -0.64 5.95
C LEU A 65 -6.42 0.30 6.04
N ARG A 66 -7.56 -0.17 6.57
CA ARG A 66 -8.79 0.63 6.72
C ARG A 66 -8.89 1.33 8.07
N TYR A 67 -8.12 0.89 9.07
CA TYR A 67 -8.32 1.31 10.46
C TYR A 67 -7.80 2.71 10.79
N CYS A 68 -7.26 3.45 9.82
CA CYS A 68 -6.85 4.84 9.99
C CYS A 68 -7.57 5.77 9.01
N MET A 69 -7.79 7.01 9.44
CA MET A 69 -8.40 8.05 8.58
C MET A 69 -7.53 8.35 7.36
N ASP A 70 -8.20 8.79 6.29
CA ASP A 70 -7.58 9.34 5.08
C ASP A 70 -6.54 8.43 4.41
N ASP A 71 -6.76 7.11 4.46
CA ASP A 71 -5.93 6.11 3.77
C ASP A 71 -4.44 6.11 4.20
N TRP A 72 -4.14 6.73 5.34
CA TRP A 72 -2.77 7.02 5.79
C TRP A 72 -1.84 5.79 5.79
N LYS A 73 -2.31 4.61 6.23
CA LYS A 73 -1.50 3.38 6.24
C LYS A 73 -1.12 2.95 4.81
N ALA A 74 -2.06 3.04 3.87
CA ALA A 74 -1.80 2.70 2.48
C ALA A 74 -0.86 3.73 1.83
N ASP A 75 -1.07 5.02 2.10
CA ASP A 75 -0.20 6.08 1.59
C ASP A 75 1.21 6.03 2.15
N MET A 76 1.37 5.74 3.43
CA MET A 76 2.67 5.57 4.06
C MET A 76 3.41 4.36 3.48
N LEU A 77 2.71 3.24 3.28
CA LEU A 77 3.27 2.05 2.65
C LEU A 77 3.77 2.37 1.24
N MET A 78 2.95 3.03 0.42
CA MET A 78 3.34 3.44 -0.92
C MET A 78 4.50 4.43 -0.89
N GLY A 79 4.47 5.46 -0.04
CA GLY A 79 5.54 6.44 0.07
C GLY A 79 6.90 5.84 0.42
N LEU A 80 6.92 4.84 1.30
CA LEU A 80 8.15 4.18 1.75
C LEU A 80 8.66 3.13 0.75
N TYR A 81 7.76 2.34 0.17
CA TYR A 81 8.11 1.12 -0.54
C TYR A 81 7.85 1.18 -2.05
N TYR A 82 7.27 2.26 -2.59
CA TYR A 82 7.00 2.36 -4.02
C TYR A 82 8.25 2.18 -4.89
N LEU A 83 9.39 2.75 -4.47
CA LEU A 83 10.65 2.63 -5.21
C LEU A 83 11.43 1.34 -4.90
N GLN A 84 10.91 0.47 -4.02
CA GLN A 84 11.57 -0.75 -3.56
C GLN A 84 11.05 -2.02 -4.27
N TRP A 85 10.31 -1.86 -5.37
CA TRP A 85 9.93 -2.91 -6.31
C TRP A 85 11.08 -3.82 -6.76
#